data_AF-A0A0A7RQ34-F1
#
_entry.id   AF-A0A0A7RQ34-F1
#
_cell.length_a   1.000
_cell.length_b   1.000
_cell.length_c   1.000
_cell.angle_alpha   90.00
_cell.angle_beta   90.00
_cell.angle_gamma   90.00
#
_symmetry.space_group_name_H-M   'P 1'
#
loop_
_entity.id
_entity.type
_entity.pdbx_description
1 polymer ?
#
loop_
_entity_poly.entity_id
_entity_poly.type
_entity_poly.pdbx_seq_one_letter_code
_entity_poly.pdbx_strand_id
1 'polypeptide(L)'
;MSEVFVTEIQFAAPLHDIGKIGIPDRILLKPGILTPEEFEIMKQHTTIGFRILSRSNSPILQLGAEIALTHHERWNGAGYPRGLKGREIPISGLIVAVVDSFDAMVSKRPYKNPKPLEEAFREIESLSGKLYSPEVVEAFLKLEKEITDVYRREKDEDTSHNGRRSHQSSSGEGVEGIR
;
A
#
# COMPACT_ATOMS: atom_id res chain seq x y z
N MET A 1 3.35 23.20 -1.45
CA MET A 1 3.00 22.25 -0.37
C MET A 1 3.87 22.59 0.82
N SER A 2 3.33 22.72 2.03
CA SER A 2 4.15 23.05 3.21
C SER A 2 4.95 21.83 3.68
N GLU A 3 6.10 22.05 4.33
CA GLU A 3 6.87 20.95 4.92
C GLU A 3 6.04 20.16 5.94
N VAL A 4 5.21 20.86 6.72
CA VAL A 4 4.27 20.26 7.68
C VAL A 4 3.36 19.24 7.00
N PHE A 5 2.76 19.59 5.86
CA PHE A 5 1.85 18.68 5.16
C PHE A 5 2.56 17.44 4.60
N VAL A 6 3.80 17.60 4.13
CA VAL A 6 4.60 16.45 3.68
C VAL A 6 4.85 15.47 4.83
N THR A 7 5.22 16.01 6.00
CA THR A 7 5.40 15.19 7.22
C THR A 7 4.09 14.53 7.65
N GLU A 8 2.96 15.24 7.58
CA GLU A 8 1.65 14.66 7.90
C GLU A 8 1.28 13.51 6.98
N ILE A 9 1.50 13.64 5.66
CA ILE A 9 1.28 12.54 4.70
C ILE A 9 2.11 11.32 5.07
N GLN A 10 3.38 11.50 5.44
CA GLN A 10 4.28 10.41 5.81
C GLN A 10 3.70 9.55 6.95
N PHE A 11 3.07 10.18 7.94
CA PHE A 11 2.44 9.47 9.05
C PHE A 11 1.00 9.02 8.78
N ALA A 12 0.28 9.71 7.90
CA ALA A 12 -1.12 9.43 7.59
C ALA A 12 -1.29 8.32 6.53
N ALA A 13 -0.38 8.22 5.55
CA ALA A 13 -0.49 7.27 4.44
C ALA A 13 -0.57 5.79 4.90
N PRO A 14 0.18 5.32 5.92
CA PRO A 14 0.05 3.95 6.42
C PRO A 14 -1.35 3.61 6.97
N LEU A 15 -2.19 4.61 7.25
CA LEU A 15 -3.54 4.42 7.78
C LEU A 15 -4.60 4.19 6.69
N HIS A 16 -4.25 4.26 5.40
CA HIS A 16 -5.21 4.15 4.28
C HIS A 16 -6.11 2.91 4.38
N ASP A 17 -5.55 1.80 4.86
CA ASP A 17 -6.18 0.49 4.93
C ASP A 17 -6.72 0.12 6.32
N ILE A 18 -6.69 1.03 7.31
CA ILE A 18 -7.10 0.72 8.69
C ILE A 18 -8.53 0.16 8.78
N GLY A 19 -9.40 0.54 7.84
CA GLY A 19 -10.77 0.07 7.78
C GLY A 19 -10.93 -1.41 7.42
N LYS A 20 -9.87 -2.10 6.98
CA LYS A 20 -9.89 -3.55 6.76
C LYS A 20 -10.23 -4.34 8.02
N ILE A 21 -10.03 -3.75 9.21
CA ILE A 21 -10.47 -4.33 10.49
C ILE A 21 -11.98 -4.60 10.56
N GLY A 22 -12.78 -3.86 9.78
CA GLY A 22 -14.23 -4.05 9.71
C GLY A 22 -14.69 -4.97 8.59
N ILE A 23 -13.76 -5.56 7.82
CA ILE A 23 -14.08 -6.49 6.73
C ILE A 23 -14.10 -7.92 7.27
N PRO A 24 -15.14 -8.73 6.98
CA PRO A 24 -15.18 -10.12 7.43
C PRO A 24 -13.98 -10.94 6.95
N ASP A 25 -13.38 -11.74 7.85
CA ASP A 25 -12.21 -12.59 7.56
C ASP A 25 -12.41 -13.48 6.33
N ARG A 26 -13.63 -14.04 6.15
CA ARG A 26 -13.96 -14.88 4.98
C ARG A 26 -13.79 -14.17 3.63
N ILE A 27 -13.83 -12.84 3.62
CA ILE A 27 -13.61 -11.99 2.45
C ILE A 27 -12.16 -11.50 2.43
N LEU A 28 -11.66 -11.02 3.58
CA LEU A 28 -10.31 -10.46 3.70
C LEU A 28 -9.20 -11.49 3.43
N LEU A 29 -9.41 -12.72 3.88
CA LEU A 29 -8.45 -13.83 3.79
C LEU A 29 -8.81 -14.82 2.67
N LYS A 30 -9.75 -14.48 1.78
CA LYS A 30 -10.20 -15.39 0.73
C LYS A 30 -9.04 -15.71 -0.23
N PRO A 31 -8.68 -16.99 -0.45
CA PRO A 31 -7.73 -17.36 -1.48
C PRO A 31 -8.40 -17.23 -2.85
N GLY A 32 -8.00 -16.24 -3.64
CA GLY A 32 -8.46 -16.05 -5.02
C GLY A 32 -9.24 -14.76 -5.26
N ILE A 33 -9.97 -14.72 -6.37
CA ILE A 33 -10.71 -13.53 -6.82
C ILE A 33 -12.01 -13.40 -6.03
N LEU A 34 -12.32 -12.17 -5.60
CA LEU A 34 -13.60 -11.84 -4.95
C LEU A 34 -14.73 -11.86 -5.98
N THR A 35 -15.91 -12.34 -5.58
CA THR A 35 -17.13 -12.14 -6.39
C THR A 35 -17.49 -10.65 -6.42
N PRO A 36 -18.34 -10.20 -7.36
CA PRO A 36 -18.81 -8.80 -7.38
C PRO A 36 -19.39 -8.36 -6.02
N GLU A 37 -20.18 -9.22 -5.37
CA GLU A 37 -20.82 -8.93 -4.08
C GLU A 37 -19.81 -8.86 -2.93
N GLU A 38 -18.81 -9.76 -2.93
CA GLU A 38 -17.71 -9.72 -1.97
C GLU A 38 -16.84 -8.48 -2.17
N PHE A 39 -16.64 -8.07 -3.43
CA PHE A 39 -15.93 -6.85 -3.76
C PHE A 39 -16.68 -5.61 -3.27
N GLU A 40 -18.02 -5.56 -3.38
CA GLU A 40 -18.83 -4.49 -2.78
C GLU A 40 -18.63 -4.38 -1.26
N ILE A 41 -18.49 -5.51 -0.57
CA ILE A 41 -18.17 -5.51 0.87
C ILE A 41 -16.73 -5.05 1.09
N MET A 42 -15.76 -5.55 0.33
CA MET A 42 -14.36 -5.15 0.45
C MET A 42 -14.18 -3.63 0.29
N LYS A 43 -14.87 -3.01 -0.67
CA LYS A 43 -14.82 -1.55 -0.88
C LYS A 43 -15.18 -0.73 0.35
N GLN A 44 -15.95 -1.29 1.29
CA GLN A 44 -16.38 -0.60 2.50
C GLN A 44 -15.22 -0.23 3.44
N HIS A 45 -14.05 -0.86 3.32
CA HIS A 45 -12.89 -0.55 4.16
C HIS A 45 -12.54 0.95 4.09
N THR A 46 -12.70 1.60 2.93
CA THR A 46 -12.50 3.04 2.76
C THR A 46 -13.38 3.86 3.72
N THR A 47 -14.70 3.61 3.70
CA THR A 47 -15.68 4.31 4.55
C THR A 47 -15.58 3.91 6.03
N ILE A 48 -15.18 2.67 6.33
CA ILE A 48 -14.92 2.23 7.70
C ILE A 48 -13.71 2.96 8.25
N GLY A 49 -12.60 3.00 7.51
CA GLY A 49 -11.38 3.70 7.87
C GLY A 49 -11.62 5.19 8.12
N PHE A 50 -12.35 5.85 7.21
CA PHE A 50 -12.78 7.23 7.40
C PHE A 50 -13.55 7.43 8.72
N ARG A 51 -14.54 6.57 9.03
CA ARG A 51 -15.32 6.68 10.28
C ARG A 51 -14.50 6.45 11.54
N ILE A 52 -13.49 5.58 11.47
CA ILE A 52 -12.57 5.32 12.59
C ILE A 52 -11.73 6.57 12.87
N LEU A 53 -11.16 7.17 11.82
CA LEU A 53 -10.15 8.22 11.94
C LEU A 53 -10.74 9.63 12.11
N SER A 54 -11.85 9.93 11.44
CA SER A 54 -12.47 11.27 11.39
C SER A 54 -12.98 11.81 12.73
N ARG A 55 -13.06 10.97 13.77
CA ARG A 55 -13.49 11.38 15.12
C ARG A 55 -12.41 12.10 15.92
N SER A 56 -11.16 12.07 15.48
CA SER A 56 -10.05 12.69 16.20
C SER A 56 -9.78 14.11 15.71
N ASN A 57 -9.44 15.05 16.59
CA ASN A 57 -9.00 16.38 16.19
C ASN A 57 -7.51 16.45 15.75
N SER A 58 -6.80 15.31 15.76
CA SER A 58 -5.41 15.25 15.31
C SER A 58 -5.32 15.50 13.79
N PRO A 59 -4.48 16.45 13.32
CA PRO A 59 -4.28 16.72 11.89
C PRO A 59 -3.89 15.47 11.09
N ILE A 60 -2.98 14.65 11.63
CA ILE A 60 -2.52 13.39 11.00
C ILE A 60 -3.70 12.41 10.84
N LEU A 61 -4.57 12.31 11.85
CA LEU A 61 -5.71 11.40 11.78
C LEU A 61 -6.81 11.92 10.86
N GLN A 62 -7.02 13.24 10.79
CA GLN A 62 -7.91 13.84 9.80
C GLN A 62 -7.42 13.61 8.37
N LEU A 63 -6.13 13.81 8.12
CA LEU A 63 -5.51 13.49 6.84
C LEU A 63 -5.57 11.99 6.53
N GLY A 64 -5.34 11.13 7.53
CA GLY A 64 -5.50 9.68 7.40
C GLY A 64 -6.93 9.30 7.04
N ALA A 65 -7.94 9.98 7.60
CA ALA A 65 -9.34 9.77 7.24
C ALA A 65 -9.60 10.14 5.77
N GLU A 66 -9.09 11.29 5.32
CA GLU A 66 -9.17 11.71 3.92
C GLU A 66 -8.54 10.69 2.97
N ILE A 67 -7.33 10.22 3.29
CA ILE A 67 -6.61 9.20 2.52
C ILE A 67 -7.40 7.88 2.49
N ALA A 68 -7.84 7.39 3.65
CA ALA A 68 -8.61 6.15 3.74
C ALA A 68 -9.89 6.22 2.88
N LEU A 69 -10.54 7.39 2.83
CA LEU A 69 -11.73 7.57 2.01
C LEU A 69 -11.44 7.66 0.51
N THR A 70 -10.26 8.14 0.09
CA THR A 70 -10.04 8.60 -1.29
C THR A 70 -8.93 7.88 -2.07
N HIS A 71 -8.10 7.05 -1.43
CA HIS A 71 -6.99 6.36 -2.11
C HIS A 71 -7.41 5.33 -3.18
N HIS A 72 -8.69 4.97 -3.26
CA HIS A 72 -9.26 4.15 -4.32
C HIS A 72 -10.16 4.92 -5.31
N GLU A 73 -10.21 6.24 -5.18
CA GLU A 73 -10.75 7.08 -6.24
C GLU A 73 -9.82 7.03 -7.46
N ARG A 74 -10.41 7.14 -8.65
CA ARG A 74 -9.67 7.07 -9.92
C ARG A 74 -9.79 8.39 -10.63
N TRP A 75 -8.71 8.84 -11.24
CA TRP A 75 -8.65 10.13 -11.94
C TRP A 75 -9.81 10.34 -12.92
N ASN A 76 -10.27 9.29 -13.59
CA ASN A 76 -11.38 9.32 -14.53
C ASN A 76 -12.79 9.31 -13.92
N GLY A 77 -12.94 9.17 -12.60
CA GLY A 77 -14.21 9.10 -11.87
C GLY A 77 -14.77 7.68 -11.72
N ALA A 78 -14.11 6.65 -12.24
CA ALA A 78 -14.55 5.25 -12.13
C ALA A 78 -14.07 4.56 -10.84
N GLY A 79 -13.65 5.34 -9.84
CA GLY A 79 -13.20 4.87 -8.53
C GLY A 79 -14.33 4.76 -7.52
N TYR A 80 -13.97 4.57 -6.26
CA TYR A 80 -14.91 4.44 -5.16
C TYR A 80 -14.31 5.04 -3.88
N PRO A 81 -15.13 5.36 -2.86
CA PRO A 81 -16.57 5.15 -2.74
C PRO A 81 -17.45 6.27 -3.29
N ARG A 82 -16.89 7.44 -3.65
CA ARG A 82 -17.66 8.62 -4.04
C ARG A 82 -17.65 8.88 -5.55
N GLY A 83 -16.73 8.26 -6.30
CA GLY A 83 -16.61 8.46 -7.75
C GLY A 83 -16.10 9.85 -8.11
N LEU A 84 -15.20 10.38 -7.28
CA LEU A 84 -14.60 11.71 -7.48
C LEU A 84 -13.72 11.70 -8.73
N LYS A 85 -13.69 12.81 -9.47
CA LYS A 85 -12.94 12.90 -10.73
C LYS A 85 -11.90 14.01 -10.70
N GLY A 86 -10.72 13.73 -11.26
CA GLY A 86 -9.68 14.73 -11.42
C GLY A 86 -9.30 15.40 -10.10
N ARG A 87 -9.39 16.72 -10.07
CA ARG A 87 -9.03 17.56 -8.91
C ARG A 87 -10.08 17.57 -7.79
N GLU A 88 -11.21 16.87 -7.94
CA GLU A 88 -12.13 16.62 -6.83
C GLU A 88 -11.53 15.63 -5.82
N ILE A 89 -10.58 14.80 -6.27
CA ILE A 89 -9.83 13.90 -5.40
C ILE A 89 -8.75 14.73 -4.67
N PRO A 90 -8.69 14.69 -3.34
CA PRO A 90 -7.63 15.34 -2.59
C PRO A 90 -6.25 14.87 -3.02
N ILE A 91 -5.26 15.76 -3.01
CA ILE A 91 -3.89 15.44 -3.42
C ILE A 91 -3.28 14.30 -2.59
N SER A 92 -3.66 14.19 -1.32
CA SER A 92 -3.27 13.10 -0.43
C SER A 92 -3.72 11.74 -0.97
N GLY A 93 -4.99 11.61 -1.36
CA GLY A 93 -5.55 10.43 -2.01
C GLY A 93 -4.89 10.13 -3.36
N LEU A 94 -4.63 11.16 -4.17
CA LEU A 94 -3.95 10.99 -5.47
C LEU A 94 -2.52 10.46 -5.32
N ILE A 95 -1.76 10.95 -4.33
CA ILE A 95 -0.41 10.46 -4.03
C ILE A 95 -0.47 9.02 -3.54
N VAL A 96 -1.33 8.75 -2.55
CA VAL A 96 -1.42 7.42 -1.92
C VAL A 96 -1.89 6.35 -2.91
N ALA A 97 -2.82 6.67 -3.81
CA ALA A 97 -3.29 5.75 -4.85
C ALA A 97 -2.14 5.23 -5.75
N VAL A 98 -1.18 6.09 -6.10
CA VAL A 98 -0.02 5.70 -6.93
C VAL A 98 0.94 4.82 -6.13
N VAL A 99 1.31 5.23 -4.92
CA VAL A 99 2.32 4.50 -4.13
C VAL A 99 1.79 3.18 -3.59
N ASP A 100 0.52 3.09 -3.19
CA ASP A 100 -0.11 1.84 -2.76
C ASP A 100 -0.19 0.84 -3.92
N SER A 101 -0.59 1.30 -5.11
CA SER A 101 -0.64 0.46 -6.29
C SER A 101 0.76 -0.03 -6.70
N PHE A 102 1.77 0.84 -6.64
CA PHE A 102 3.15 0.47 -6.93
C PHE A 102 3.68 -0.56 -5.93
N ASP A 103 3.55 -0.32 -4.63
CA ASP A 103 3.97 -1.28 -3.60
C ASP A 103 3.25 -2.63 -3.77
N ALA A 104 1.95 -2.61 -4.04
CA ALA A 104 1.16 -3.82 -4.31
C ALA A 104 1.65 -4.62 -5.53
N MET A 105 2.29 -3.98 -6.51
CA MET A 105 2.85 -4.64 -7.69
C MET A 105 4.21 -5.28 -7.42
N VAL A 106 5.06 -4.64 -6.61
CA VAL A 106 6.48 -4.99 -6.46
C VAL A 106 6.77 -5.77 -5.16
N SER A 107 5.81 -5.79 -4.24
CA SER A 107 5.88 -6.53 -2.98
C SER A 107 5.35 -7.97 -3.12
N LYS A 108 5.99 -8.91 -2.42
CA LYS A 108 5.61 -10.33 -2.45
C LYS A 108 4.29 -10.54 -1.72
N ARG A 109 3.30 -11.14 -2.40
CA ARG A 109 2.00 -11.49 -1.80
C ARG A 109 1.77 -13.02 -1.88
N PRO A 110 0.98 -13.63 -0.97
CA PRO A 110 0.80 -15.09 -0.90
C PRO A 110 0.37 -15.75 -2.23
N TYR A 111 -0.29 -14.98 -3.11
CA TYR A 111 -0.86 -15.47 -4.37
C TYR A 111 -0.31 -14.79 -5.63
N LYS A 112 0.71 -13.92 -5.50
CA LYS A 112 1.26 -13.16 -6.64
C LYS A 112 2.75 -12.91 -6.46
N ASN A 113 3.54 -13.32 -7.45
CA ASN A 113 4.95 -12.98 -7.51
C ASN A 113 5.11 -11.47 -7.75
N PRO A 114 6.09 -10.83 -7.10
CA PRO A 114 6.37 -9.42 -7.32
C PRO A 114 6.77 -9.16 -8.77
N LYS A 115 6.29 -8.06 -9.33
CA LYS A 115 6.72 -7.59 -10.65
C LYS A 115 8.12 -6.97 -10.58
N PRO A 116 8.90 -7.01 -11.67
CA PRO A 116 10.08 -6.17 -11.81
C PRO A 116 9.72 -4.69 -11.62
N LEU A 117 10.60 -3.92 -10.98
CA LEU A 117 10.36 -2.49 -10.70
C LEU A 117 10.08 -1.72 -12.01
N GLU A 118 10.87 -1.99 -13.05
CA GLU A 118 10.75 -1.35 -14.36
C GLU A 118 9.39 -1.66 -15.03
N GLU A 119 8.81 -2.84 -14.78
CA GLU A 119 7.47 -3.17 -15.26
C GLU A 119 6.40 -2.40 -14.47
N ALA A 120 6.55 -2.29 -13.15
CA ALA A 120 5.63 -1.53 -12.32
C ALA A 120 5.62 -0.04 -12.66
N PHE A 121 6.79 0.58 -12.94
CA PHE A 121 6.86 1.97 -13.41
C PHE A 121 6.12 2.16 -14.73
N ARG A 122 6.36 1.29 -15.72
CA ARG A 122 5.63 1.33 -17.01
C ARG A 122 4.13 1.14 -16.84
N GLU A 123 3.69 0.26 -15.93
CA GLU A 123 2.28 0.05 -15.66
C GLU A 123 1.64 1.32 -15.06
N ILE A 124 2.27 1.95 -14.06
CA ILE A 124 1.83 3.23 -13.49
C ILE A 124 1.73 4.31 -14.58
N GLU A 125 2.77 4.44 -15.42
CA GLU A 125 2.80 5.41 -16.53
C GLU A 125 1.63 5.17 -17.50
N SER A 126 1.40 3.92 -17.91
CA SER A 126 0.34 3.56 -18.87
C SER A 126 -1.08 3.87 -18.37
N LEU A 127 -1.25 3.98 -17.06
CA LEU A 127 -2.51 4.25 -16.37
C LEU A 127 -2.70 5.73 -16.00
N SER A 128 -1.73 6.58 -16.32
CA SER A 128 -1.80 8.04 -16.19
C SER A 128 -3.01 8.62 -16.92
N GLY A 129 -3.72 9.53 -16.27
CA GLY A 129 -4.94 10.16 -16.81
C GLY A 129 -6.17 9.24 -16.84
N LYS A 130 -6.04 7.98 -16.43
CA LYS A 130 -7.16 7.03 -16.27
C LYS A 130 -7.39 6.72 -14.81
N LEU A 131 -6.44 6.01 -14.20
CA LEU A 131 -6.50 5.64 -12.78
C LEU A 131 -5.81 6.71 -11.95
N TYR A 132 -4.66 7.20 -12.41
CA TYR A 132 -3.80 8.08 -11.64
C TYR A 132 -3.78 9.50 -12.20
N SER A 133 -3.54 10.48 -11.31
CA SER A 133 -3.30 11.86 -11.71
C SER A 133 -2.04 11.95 -12.58
N PRO A 134 -2.10 12.58 -13.76
CA PRO A 134 -0.91 12.79 -14.59
C PRO A 134 0.21 13.54 -13.87
N GLU A 135 -0.14 14.54 -13.05
CA GLU A 135 0.83 15.36 -12.32
C GLU A 135 1.56 14.54 -11.25
N VAL A 136 0.86 13.63 -10.57
CA VAL A 136 1.45 12.74 -9.57
C VAL A 136 2.31 11.68 -10.23
N VAL A 137 1.86 11.10 -11.34
CA VAL A 137 2.65 10.12 -12.10
C VAL A 137 3.93 10.74 -12.63
N GLU A 138 3.88 11.96 -13.17
CA GLU A 138 5.08 12.66 -13.64
C GLU A 138 6.07 12.89 -12.49
N ALA A 139 5.61 13.33 -11.32
CA ALA A 139 6.45 13.50 -10.14
C ALA A 139 7.03 12.17 -9.64
N PHE A 140 6.23 11.10 -9.66
CA PHE A 140 6.64 9.75 -9.27
C PHE A 140 7.75 9.20 -10.17
N LEU A 141 7.62 9.35 -11.49
CA LEU A 141 8.62 8.89 -12.47
C LEU A 141 9.93 9.67 -12.37
N LYS A 142 9.88 10.96 -12.02
CA LYS A 142 11.10 11.75 -11.76
C LYS A 142 11.91 11.22 -10.56
N LEU A 143 11.29 10.43 -9.68
CA LEU A 143 11.90 9.82 -8.51
C LEU A 143 12.21 8.31 -8.71
N GLU A 144 12.14 7.82 -9.95
CA GLU A 144 12.31 6.38 -10.26
C GLU A 144 13.59 5.80 -9.67
N LYS A 145 14.71 6.53 -9.75
CA LYS A 145 16.00 6.08 -9.22
C LYS A 145 15.97 5.99 -7.69
N GLU A 146 15.51 7.03 -7.02
CA GLU A 146 15.42 7.08 -5.56
C GLU A 146 14.50 5.99 -5.03
N ILE A 147 13.35 5.78 -5.65
CA ILE A 147 12.40 4.72 -5.31
C ILE A 147 13.06 3.35 -5.51
N THR A 148 13.73 3.14 -6.64
CA THR A 148 14.46 1.89 -6.92
C THR A 148 15.50 1.59 -5.84
N ASP A 149 16.24 2.61 -5.40
CA ASP A 149 17.25 2.46 -4.34
C ASP A 149 16.61 2.09 -2.99
N VAL A 150 15.42 2.61 -2.65
CA VAL A 150 14.67 2.21 -1.45
C VAL A 150 14.35 0.72 -1.49
N TYR A 151 13.71 0.23 -2.56
CA TYR A 151 13.33 -1.17 -2.69
C TYR A 151 14.51 -2.14 -2.79
N ARG A 152 15.68 -1.69 -3.26
CA ARG A 152 16.91 -2.50 -3.26
C ARG A 152 17.46 -2.66 -1.85
N ARG A 153 17.56 -1.57 -1.08
CA ARG A 153 18.06 -1.61 0.31
C ARG A 153 17.22 -2.53 1.20
N GLU A 154 15.90 -2.46 1.08
CA GLU A 154 15.01 -3.33 1.86
C GLU A 154 15.21 -4.82 1.54
N LYS A 155 15.42 -5.17 0.26
CA LYS A 155 15.73 -6.57 -0.13
C LYS A 155 17.09 -7.04 0.40
N ASP A 156 18.09 -6.16 0.43
CA ASP A 156 19.42 -6.47 0.97
C ASP A 156 19.38 -6.66 2.51
N GLU A 157 18.54 -5.89 3.21
CA GLU A 157 18.30 -6.03 4.65
C GLU A 157 17.55 -7.33 5.02
N ASP A 158 16.54 -7.71 4.21
CA ASP A 158 15.80 -8.96 4.41
C ASP A 158 16.67 -10.20 4.15
N THR A 159 17.53 -10.15 3.13
CA THR A 159 18.47 -11.25 2.82
C THR A 159 19.58 -11.37 3.86
N SER A 160 20.08 -10.24 4.39
CA SER A 160 21.10 -10.24 5.44
C SER A 160 20.57 -10.66 6.82
N HIS A 161 19.29 -10.41 7.13
CA HIS A 161 18.64 -10.96 8.33
C HIS A 161 18.35 -12.46 8.23
N ASN A 162 18.01 -12.97 7.04
CA ASN A 162 17.74 -14.39 6.84
C ASN A 162 19.03 -15.23 6.78
N GLY A 163 20.16 -14.66 6.32
CA GLY A 163 21.47 -15.31 6.29
C GLY A 163 22.11 -15.54 7.67
N ARG A 164 21.70 -14.78 8.70
CA ARG A 164 22.22 -14.95 10.08
C ARG A 164 21.53 -16.06 10.88
N ARG A 165 20.34 -16.52 10.45
CA ARG A 165 19.63 -17.62 11.13
C ARG A 165 20.07 -19.01 10.67
N SER A 166 20.79 -19.13 9.56
CA SER A 166 21.22 -20.43 9.01
C SER A 166 22.63 -20.89 9.44
N HIS A 167 23.34 -20.11 10.27
CA HIS A 167 24.71 -20.42 10.72
C HIS A 167 24.82 -20.80 12.22
N GLN A 168 23.72 -21.09 12.90
CA GLN A 168 23.72 -21.67 14.25
C GLN A 168 22.95 -23.00 14.29
N SER A 169 23.42 -23.98 13.52
CA SER A 169 23.04 -25.39 13.73
C SER A 169 24.08 -26.33 13.12
N SER A 170 25.32 -26.27 13.61
CA SER A 170 26.28 -27.37 13.46
C SER A 170 27.43 -27.27 14.47
N SER A 171 27.15 -27.57 15.75
CA SER A 171 28.20 -27.95 16.72
C SER A 171 27.59 -28.56 17.98
N GLY A 172 28.09 -29.73 18.37
CA GLY A 172 27.70 -30.54 19.53
C GLY A 172 27.14 -31.90 19.08
N GLU A 173 27.97 -32.86 18.65
CA GLU A 173 28.74 -33.79 19.50
C GLU A 173 27.93 -34.39 20.67
N GLY A 174 27.87 -35.72 20.69
CA GLY A 174 26.95 -36.52 21.50
C GLY A 174 27.44 -36.83 22.90
N VAL A 175 26.54 -37.40 23.71
CA VAL A 175 26.86 -38.25 24.86
C VAL A 175 25.73 -39.28 25.06
N GLU A 176 26.18 -40.48 25.40
CA GLU A 176 25.51 -41.72 25.76
C GLU A 176 24.37 -41.64 26.79
N GLY A 177 23.42 -42.59 26.67
CA GLY A 177 22.94 -43.45 27.76
C GLY A 177 22.16 -42.84 28.93
N ILE A 178 20.97 -43.40 29.21
CA ILE A 178 20.67 -44.18 30.43
C ILE A 178 19.14 -44.44 30.52
N ARG A 179 18.83 -45.75 30.54
CA ARG A 179 17.62 -46.47 31.01
C ARG A 179 16.32 -46.39 30.21
#